data_AF-A0A1M5CWP9-F1
#
_entry.id   AF-A0A1M5CWP9-F1
#
_cell.length_a   1.000
_cell.length_b   1.000
_cell.length_c   1.000
_cell.angle_alpha   90.00
_cell.angle_beta   90.00
_cell.angle_gamma   90.00
#
_symmetry.space_group_name_H-M   'P 1'
#
loop_
_entity.id
_entity.type
_entity.pdbx_description
1 polymer ?
#
loop_
_entity_poly.entity_id
_entity_poly.type
_entity_poly.pdbx_seq_one_letter_code
_entity_poly.pdbx_strand_id
1 'polypeptide(L)' 'MEEKNYFYKLLLEGHFDLCFDECALKEFSKMSVAELIEKTTNMSSVEMRDIICKHEECLKNYRHKYAS' A
#
# COMPACT_ATOMS: atom_id res chain seq x y z
N MET A 1 -1.68 -13.19 -10.56
CA MET A 1 -2.78 -12.34 -11.08
C MET A 1 -3.61 -11.79 -9.92
N GLU A 2 -4.00 -12.61 -8.95
CA GLU A 2 -4.70 -12.18 -7.72
C GLU A 2 -3.97 -11.08 -6.92
N GLU A 3 -2.65 -11.18 -6.77
CA GLU A 3 -1.89 -10.22 -5.95
C GLU A 3 -1.82 -8.82 -6.57
N LYS A 4 -1.75 -8.74 -7.90
CA LYS A 4 -1.81 -7.45 -8.61
C LYS A 4 -3.17 -6.80 -8.39
N ASN A 5 -4.25 -7.58 -8.51
CA ASN A 5 -5.60 -7.08 -8.28
C ASN A 5 -5.80 -6.62 -6.83
N TYR A 6 -5.24 -7.36 -5.86
CA TYR A 6 -5.31 -6.97 -4.45
C TYR A 6 -4.54 -5.68 -4.18
N PHE A 7 -3.33 -5.54 -4.72
CA PHE A 7 -2.54 -4.32 -4.61
C PHE A 7 -3.29 -3.10 -5.17
N TYR A 8 -3.84 -3.20 -6.38
CA TYR A 8 -4.64 -2.11 -6.95
C TYR A 8 -5.92 -1.83 -6.18
N LYS A 9 -6.56 -2.87 -5.62
CA LYS A 9 -7.72 -2.69 -4.74
C LYS A 9 -7.34 -1.87 -3.50
N LEU A 10 -6.22 -2.18 -2.84
CA LEU A 10 -5.73 -1.40 -1.70
C LEU A 10 -5.46 0.07 -2.06
N LEU A 11 -4.87 0.30 -3.23
CA LEU A 11 -4.61 1.65 -3.72
C LEU A 11 -5.89 2.44 -4.01
N LEU A 12 -6.91 1.80 -4.57
CA LEU A 12 -8.18 2.42 -4.95
C LEU A 12 -9.14 2.59 -3.78
N GLU A 13 -9.17 1.64 -2.83
CA GLU A 13 -9.99 1.74 -1.61
C GLU A 13 -9.47 2.84 -0.67
N GLY A 14 -8.21 3.24 -0.83
CA GLY A 14 -7.78 4.57 -0.41
C GLY A 14 -7.89 4.86 1.09
N HIS A 15 -7.81 3.85 1.96
CA HIS A 15 -7.75 4.02 3.41
C HIS A 15 -6.36 4.47 3.88
N PHE A 16 -5.77 5.45 3.17
CA PHE A 16 -4.44 5.96 3.46
C PHE A 16 -4.38 6.80 4.74
N ASP A 17 -5.52 7.26 5.26
CA ASP A 17 -5.60 7.92 6.57
C ASP A 17 -5.20 7.00 7.74
N LEU A 18 -5.24 5.68 7.53
CA LEU A 18 -4.76 4.68 8.50
C LEU A 18 -3.27 4.36 8.34
N CYS A 19 -2.60 4.95 7.35
CA CYS A 19 -1.19 4.72 7.05
C CYS A 19 -0.30 5.78 7.73
N PHE A 20 0.56 5.36 8.67
CA PHE A 20 1.60 6.21 9.27
C PHE A 20 2.63 6.65 8.23
N ASP A 21 3.46 7.65 8.55
CA ASP A 21 4.59 8.06 7.69
C ASP A 21 5.51 6.92 7.27
N GLU A 22 5.56 5.84 8.06
CA GLU A 22 6.38 4.65 7.78
C GLU A 22 5.65 3.58 6.91
N CYS A 23 4.38 3.79 6.56
CA CYS A 23 3.64 2.83 5.75
C CYS A 23 4.03 2.94 4.28
N ALA A 24 4.43 1.81 3.68
CA ALA A 24 4.83 1.73 2.27
C ALA A 24 3.74 2.25 1.31
N LEU A 25 2.46 2.06 1.64
CA LEU A 25 1.35 2.55 0.80
C LEU A 25 1.15 4.07 0.85
N LYS A 26 1.71 4.79 1.84
CA LYS A 26 1.53 6.25 1.98
C LYS A 26 2.26 7.04 0.89
N GLU A 27 3.31 6.51 0.26
CA GLU A 27 3.92 7.20 -0.88
C GLU A 27 2.94 7.29 -2.05
N PHE A 28 2.13 6.24 -2.25
CA PHE A 28 1.20 6.12 -3.37
C PHE A 28 -0.02 7.03 -3.20
N SER A 29 -0.40 7.36 -1.96
CA SER A 29 -1.52 8.26 -1.69
C SER A 29 -1.26 9.71 -2.12
N LYS A 30 0.01 10.08 -2.27
CA LYS A 30 0.43 11.42 -2.69
C LYS A 30 0.60 11.54 -4.21
N MET A 31 0.55 10.42 -4.94
CA MET A 31 0.76 10.38 -6.38
C MET A 31 -0.55 10.65 -7.11
N SER A 32 -0.48 11.36 -8.23
CA SER A 32 -1.59 11.41 -9.18
C SER A 32 -1.84 10.03 -9.80
N VAL A 33 -3.03 9.83 -10.39
CA VAL A 33 -3.36 8.57 -11.09
C VAL A 33 -2.35 8.25 -12.19
N ALA A 34 -1.85 9.26 -12.90
CA ALA A 34 -0.83 9.08 -13.95
C ALA A 34 0.49 8.56 -13.38
N GLU A 35 1.00 9.18 -12.31
CA GLU A 35 2.23 8.75 -11.63
C GLU A 35 2.10 7.34 -11.03
N LEU A 36 0.91 7.02 -10.48
CA LEU A 36 0.57 5.69 -9.99
C LEU A 36 0.68 4.65 -11.10
N ILE A 37 0.07 4.92 -12.26
CA ILE A 37 0.12 4.02 -13.42
C ILE A 37 1.57 3.84 -13.91
N GLU A 38 2.33 4.92 -14.05
CA GLU A 38 3.74 4.84 -14.47
C GLU A 38 4.58 4.01 -13.50
N LYS A 39 4.40 4.23 -12.19
CA LYS A 39 5.18 3.54 -11.17
C LYS A 39 4.83 2.05 -11.06
N THR A 40 3.55 1.70 -11.18
CA THR A 40 3.10 0.31 -11.00
C THR A 40 3.17 -0.53 -12.29
N THR A 41 3.24 0.12 -13.46
CA THR A 41 3.31 -0.54 -14.77
C THR A 41 4.47 -1.53 -14.88
N ASN A 42 5.65 -1.15 -14.37
CA ASN A 42 6.85 -1.97 -14.44
C ASN A 42 7.10 -2.82 -13.19
N MET A 43 6.22 -2.75 -12.18
CA MET A 43 6.40 -3.54 -10.96
C MET A 43 6.16 -5.03 -11.22
N SER A 44 7.11 -5.81 -10.74
CA SER A 44 6.97 -7.24 -10.62
C SER A 44 5.93 -7.62 -9.56
N SER A 45 5.36 -8.82 -9.67
CA SER A 45 4.46 -9.35 -8.64
C SER A 45 5.15 -9.47 -7.28
N VAL A 46 6.48 -9.66 -7.26
CA VAL A 46 7.28 -9.77 -6.04
C VAL A 46 7.35 -8.42 -5.33
N GLU A 47 7.61 -7.33 -6.05
CA GLU A 47 7.60 -5.98 -5.49
C GLU A 47 6.22 -5.59 -4.95
N MET A 48 5.15 -5.90 -5.69
CA MET A 48 3.79 -5.65 -5.21
C MET A 48 3.48 -6.42 -3.92
N ARG A 49 3.90 -7.69 -3.84
CA ARG A 49 3.75 -8.50 -2.61
C ARG A 49 4.52 -7.90 -1.44
N ASP A 50 5.75 -7.46 -1.65
CA ASP A 50 6.57 -6.83 -0.60
C ASP A 50 5.90 -5.57 -0.03
N ILE A 51 5.32 -4.73 -0.90
CA ILE A 51 4.57 -3.53 -0.47
C ILE A 51 3.32 -3.92 0.33
N ILE A 52 2.58 -4.94 -0.13
CA ILE A 52 1.40 -5.47 0.60
C ILE A 52 1.82 -5.95 1.99
N CYS A 53 2.85 -6.78 2.10
CA CYS A 53 3.30 -7.31 3.39
C CYS A 53 3.72 -6.19 4.35
N LYS A 54 4.49 -5.21 3.87
CA LYS A 54 4.87 -4.03 4.67
C LYS A 54 3.67 -3.21 5.13
N HIS A 55 2.64 -3.08 4.30
CA HIS A 55 1.40 -2.42 4.68
C HIS A 55 0.65 -3.19 5.77
N GLU A 56 0.51 -4.52 5.64
CA GLU A 56 -0.13 -5.35 6.66
C GLU A 56 0.61 -5.31 8.00
N GLU A 57 1.95 -5.31 7.99
CA GLU A 57 2.77 -5.12 9.19
C GLU A 57 2.55 -3.74 9.81
N CYS A 58 2.46 -2.69 9.00
CA CYS A 58 2.13 -1.35 9.47
C CYS A 58 0.77 -1.32 10.18
N LEU A 59 -0.27 -1.94 9.61
CA LEU A 59 -1.60 -2.03 10.23
C LEU A 59 -1.60 -2.82 11.54
N LYS A 60 -0.83 -3.91 11.64
CA LYS A 60 -0.66 -4.67 12.89
C LYS A 60 -0.03 -3.80 13.98
N ASN A 61 1.02 -3.06 13.63
CA ASN A 61 1.70 -2.16 14.56
C ASN A 61 0.82 -0.98 14.99
N TYR A 62 -0.01 -0.44 14.10
CA TYR A 62 -1.01 0.57 14.46
C TYR A 62 -1.99 0.04 15.49
N ARG A 63 -2.59 -1.13 15.23
CA ARG A 63 -3.52 -1.76 16.17
C ARG A 63 -2.87 -1.98 17.53
N HIS A 64 -1.60 -2.39 17.60
CA HIS A 64 -0.90 -2.52 18.88
C HIS A 64 -0.63 -1.18 19.58
N LYS A 65 -0.21 -0.14 18.85
CA LYS A 65 0.09 1.18 19.44
C LYS A 65 -1.14 1.92 19.96
N TYR A 66 -2.31 1.73 19.35
CA TYR A 66 -3.53 2.50 19.65
C TYR A 66 -4.65 1.67 20.31
N ALA A 67 -4.42 0.38 20.58
CA ALA A 67 -5.29 -0.45 21.42
C ALA A 67 -4.82 -0.52 22.89
N SER A 68 -3.86 0.31 23.29
CA SER A 68 -3.41 0.49 24.69
C SER A 68 -3.99 1.78 25.28
#